data_AF-A0A1Q2CWU7-F1
#
_entry.id   AF-A0A1Q2CWU7-F1
#
_cell.length_a   1.000
_cell.length_b   1.000
_cell.length_c   1.000
_cell.angle_alpha   90.00
_cell.angle_beta   90.00
_cell.angle_gamma   90.00
#
_symmetry.space_group_name_H-M   'P 1'
#
loop_
_entity.id
_entity.type
_entity.pdbx_description
1 polymer ?
#
loop_
_entity_poly.entity_id
_entity_poly.type
_entity_poly.pdbx_seq_one_letter_code
_entity_poly.pdbx_strand_id
1 'polypeptide(L)'
;MRFDPAPDGRPGAAACYDAEGKGIRVPENQPEITKGAVEAWLCGEAPDGHGTVGPLEPLITNVDALVGDYLALPPLTDGNAQEAASFFHVVLVYPDGTRRVIEGDDQDSTPVIGSGKPKQGSSEFASKVRGHWLDQRFVTKVPVPGEVINLVASCPGPEHNVLASPIDDVNAGWMCHGKTHDTVKKTIIDGALAKRIAESLDINSTPMEGGESVNQNSIHLVTPWGESILLQSLADEDGFQYRGESSMMKYLVPADLARDIDALEPNA
;
A
#
# COMPACT_ATOMS: atom_id res chain seq x y z
N MET A 1 3.74 1.03 18.97
CA MET A 1 3.68 1.78 17.69
C MET A 1 2.29 2.36 17.56
N ARG A 2 2.15 3.55 16.95
CA ARG A 2 0.86 4.21 16.73
C ARG A 2 0.42 3.97 15.28
N PHE A 3 -0.81 3.52 15.11
CA PHE A 3 -1.50 3.53 13.81
C PHE A 3 -2.45 4.72 13.76
N ASP A 4 -2.63 5.30 12.57
CA ASP A 4 -3.51 6.45 12.36
C ASP A 4 -4.28 6.29 11.05
N PRO A 5 -5.26 5.37 10.97
CA PRO A 5 -6.01 5.12 9.75
C PRO A 5 -6.88 6.34 9.36
N ALA A 6 -7.22 6.44 8.09
CA ALA A 6 -8.08 7.50 7.59
C ALA A 6 -9.43 7.53 8.33
N PRO A 7 -9.90 8.71 8.75
CA PRO A 7 -11.19 8.84 9.41
C PRO A 7 -12.27 8.72 8.36
N ASP A 8 -13.27 7.83 8.56
CA ASP A 8 -14.40 7.47 7.66
C ASP A 8 -14.30 6.11 6.93
N GLY A 9 -13.23 5.35 7.17
CA GLY A 9 -13.08 4.00 6.58
C GLY A 9 -12.47 3.99 5.18
N ARG A 10 -11.98 5.13 4.68
CA ARG A 10 -11.05 5.17 3.54
C ARG A 10 -9.78 4.34 3.81
N PRO A 11 -9.13 3.79 2.78
CA PRO A 11 -7.89 3.04 2.94
C PRO A 11 -6.71 3.92 3.43
N GLY A 12 -5.72 3.30 4.06
CA GLY A 12 -4.46 3.96 4.41
C GLY A 12 -4.51 4.93 5.59
N ALA A 13 -3.43 5.69 5.78
CA ALA A 13 -3.26 6.57 6.93
C ALA A 13 -3.94 7.95 6.75
N ALA A 14 -4.44 8.53 7.84
CA ALA A 14 -5.07 9.85 7.87
C ALA A 14 -4.15 10.97 7.36
N ALA A 15 -2.84 10.85 7.58
CA ALA A 15 -1.85 11.82 7.11
C ALA A 15 -1.79 11.92 5.58
N CYS A 16 -2.28 10.90 4.87
CA CYS A 16 -2.28 10.85 3.43
C CYS A 16 -3.47 11.56 2.76
N TYR A 17 -4.35 12.14 3.56
CA TYR A 17 -5.48 12.92 3.08
C TYR A 17 -5.38 14.37 3.54
N ASP A 18 -5.86 15.29 2.71
CA ASP A 18 -6.04 16.68 3.08
C ASP A 18 -7.33 16.90 3.87
N ALA A 19 -7.60 18.16 4.24
CA ALA A 19 -8.80 18.52 5.01
C ALA A 19 -10.12 18.32 4.25
N GLU A 20 -10.08 18.28 2.91
CA GLU A 20 -11.23 17.97 2.05
C GLU A 20 -11.41 16.47 1.82
N GLY A 21 -10.48 15.67 2.34
CA GLY A 21 -10.46 14.23 2.19
C GLY A 21 -9.89 13.73 0.86
N LYS A 22 -9.21 14.59 0.11
CA LYS A 22 -8.51 14.21 -1.12
C LYS A 22 -7.11 13.69 -0.79
N GLY A 23 -6.57 12.86 -1.67
CA GLY A 23 -5.18 12.40 -1.55
C GLY A 23 -4.21 13.59 -1.49
N ILE A 24 -3.22 13.51 -0.60
CA ILE A 24 -2.22 14.56 -0.42
C ILE A 24 -1.42 14.78 -1.71
N ARG A 25 -1.10 16.04 -2.01
CA ARG A 25 -0.25 16.44 -3.15
C ARG A 25 0.79 17.44 -2.68
N VAL A 26 1.84 17.64 -3.47
CA VAL A 26 2.83 18.70 -3.22
C VAL A 26 2.18 20.07 -3.46
N PRO A 27 2.11 20.96 -2.45
CA PRO A 27 1.59 22.30 -2.65
C PRO A 27 2.52 23.13 -3.55
N GLU A 28 1.93 23.93 -4.44
CA GLU A 28 2.66 24.76 -5.42
C GLU A 28 3.67 25.73 -4.76
N ASN A 29 3.32 26.24 -3.57
CA ASN A 29 4.15 27.16 -2.77
C ASN A 29 4.69 26.52 -1.49
N GLN A 30 4.96 25.20 -1.51
CA GLN A 30 5.50 24.50 -0.37
C GLN A 30 6.85 25.11 0.07
N PRO A 31 7.01 25.47 1.36
CA PRO A 31 8.30 25.95 1.86
C PRO A 31 9.40 24.89 1.75
N GLU A 32 10.66 25.32 1.80
CA GLU A 32 11.81 24.42 1.73
C GLU A 32 11.72 23.28 2.75
N ILE A 33 12.02 22.07 2.27
CA ILE A 33 12.13 20.88 3.11
C ILE A 33 13.49 20.91 3.80
N THR A 34 13.47 20.91 5.13
CA THR A 34 14.68 20.86 5.95
C THR A 34 14.63 19.66 6.90
N LYS A 35 15.77 19.32 7.50
CA LYS A 35 15.81 18.41 8.65
C LYS A 35 14.97 18.95 9.82
N GLY A 36 14.63 18.07 10.77
CA GLY A 36 13.84 18.37 11.95
C GLY A 36 12.39 17.89 11.88
N ALA A 37 12.00 17.13 10.86
CA ALA A 37 10.72 16.43 10.85
C ALA A 37 10.73 15.33 11.94
N VAL A 38 9.61 15.18 12.65
CA VAL A 38 9.46 14.23 13.76
C VAL A 38 8.76 12.94 13.34
N GLU A 39 7.98 12.99 12.26
CA GLU A 39 7.35 11.83 11.65
C GLU A 39 7.42 11.96 10.13
N ALA A 40 7.44 10.83 9.43
CA ALA A 40 7.16 10.76 8.01
C ALA A 40 6.09 9.69 7.74
N TRP A 41 5.18 9.96 6.82
CA TRP A 41 4.14 9.04 6.39
C TRP A 41 4.35 8.66 4.94
N LEU A 42 4.26 7.38 4.63
CA LEU A 42 4.37 6.87 3.27
C LEU A 42 2.98 6.61 2.74
N CYS A 43 2.67 7.28 1.64
CA CYS A 43 1.37 7.34 1.01
C CYS A 43 1.58 6.90 -0.45
N GLY A 44 0.65 6.17 -1.05
CA GLY A 44 0.73 5.87 -2.49
C GLY A 44 -0.59 6.12 -3.19
N GLU A 45 -0.55 6.20 -4.50
CA GLU A 45 -1.73 6.47 -5.31
C GLU A 45 -2.43 5.16 -5.73
N ALA A 46 -3.75 5.10 -5.53
CA ALA A 46 -4.58 4.04 -6.08
C ALA A 46 -5.19 4.53 -7.42
N PRO A 47 -5.40 3.67 -8.43
CA PRO A 47 -5.84 4.07 -9.78
C PRO A 47 -7.12 4.92 -9.83
N ASP A 48 -8.01 4.74 -8.85
CA ASP A 48 -9.30 5.47 -8.78
C ASP A 48 -9.25 6.71 -7.88
N GLY A 49 -8.07 7.16 -7.43
CA GLY A 49 -7.91 8.36 -6.61
C GLY A 49 -8.45 8.25 -5.18
N HIS A 50 -8.84 7.05 -4.74
CA HIS A 50 -9.44 6.77 -3.42
C HIS A 50 -8.45 6.60 -2.25
N GLY A 51 -7.15 6.79 -2.50
CA GLY A 51 -6.15 6.97 -1.46
C GLY A 51 -5.49 5.69 -0.91
N THR A 52 -4.16 5.78 -0.89
CA THR A 52 -3.15 5.27 0.05
C THR A 52 -3.05 3.80 0.41
N VAL A 53 -2.36 3.14 -0.51
CA VAL A 53 -1.64 1.86 -0.46
C VAL A 53 -0.40 1.84 0.46
N GLY A 54 -0.34 2.70 1.49
CA GLY A 54 0.84 2.90 2.34
C GLY A 54 0.73 2.26 3.74
N PRO A 55 1.83 2.14 4.49
CA PRO A 55 1.83 1.69 5.88
C PRO A 55 0.92 2.54 6.75
N LEU A 56 0.26 1.92 7.73
CA LEU A 56 -0.59 2.63 8.69
C LEU A 56 0.20 3.31 9.81
N GLU A 57 1.49 3.03 9.91
CA GLU A 57 2.42 3.60 10.86
C GLU A 57 3.32 4.68 10.23
N PRO A 58 3.65 5.73 10.99
CA PRO A 58 4.68 6.67 10.57
C PRO A 58 6.07 6.07 10.74
N LEU A 59 7.00 6.50 9.91
CA LEU A 59 8.42 6.50 10.23
C LEU A 59 8.67 7.55 11.31
N ILE A 60 9.15 7.11 12.47
CA ILE A 60 9.51 7.94 13.64
C ILE A 60 10.99 7.79 14.01
N THR A 61 11.66 6.75 13.50
CA THR A 61 13.10 6.58 13.66
C THR A 61 13.85 7.15 12.46
N ASN A 62 14.93 7.89 12.70
CA ASN A 62 15.83 8.39 11.65
C ASN A 62 15.15 9.18 10.51
N VAL A 63 14.07 9.92 10.78
CA VAL A 63 13.36 10.74 9.78
C VAL A 63 14.32 11.72 9.06
N ASP A 64 15.30 12.26 9.78
CA ASP A 64 16.32 13.14 9.20
C ASP A 64 17.25 12.47 8.18
N ALA A 65 17.41 11.14 8.24
CA ALA A 65 18.17 10.39 7.25
C ALA A 65 17.39 10.33 5.93
N LEU A 66 16.08 10.04 6.00
CA LEU A 66 15.18 10.09 4.84
C LEU A 66 15.16 11.49 4.19
N VAL A 67 15.08 12.56 4.99
CA VAL A 67 15.18 13.93 4.49
C VAL A 67 16.56 14.18 3.86
N GLY A 68 17.63 13.64 4.46
CA GLY A 68 18.98 13.69 3.91
C GLY A 68 19.08 13.06 2.53
N ASP A 69 18.45 11.91 2.32
CA ASP A 69 18.42 11.22 1.04
C ASP A 69 17.73 12.07 -0.04
N TYR A 70 16.59 12.69 0.28
CA TYR A 70 15.91 13.62 -0.62
C TYR A 70 16.78 14.85 -0.98
N LEU A 71 17.40 15.47 0.03
CA LEU A 71 18.23 16.65 -0.17
C LEU A 71 19.47 16.34 -1.01
N ALA A 72 20.03 15.12 -0.87
CA ALA A 72 21.16 14.64 -1.64
C ALA A 72 20.84 14.34 -3.12
N LEU A 73 19.55 14.23 -3.50
CA LEU A 73 19.19 13.99 -4.89
C LEU A 73 19.67 15.13 -5.79
N PRO A 74 20.31 14.80 -6.94
CA PRO A 74 20.75 15.81 -7.90
C PRO A 74 19.56 16.52 -8.55
N PRO A 75 19.75 17.77 -9.01
CA PRO A 75 18.72 18.48 -9.76
C PRO A 75 18.44 17.74 -11.07
N LEU A 76 17.19 17.80 -11.53
CA LEU A 76 16.80 17.23 -12.83
C LEU A 76 17.55 17.97 -13.97
N THR A 77 18.34 17.22 -14.76
CA THR A 77 19.15 17.81 -15.85
C THR A 77 18.46 17.80 -17.21
N ASP A 78 17.58 16.83 -17.47
CA ASP A 78 16.88 16.67 -18.75
C ASP A 78 15.36 16.76 -18.57
N GLY A 79 14.72 17.62 -19.38
CA GLY A 79 13.30 17.97 -19.24
C GLY A 79 12.29 16.97 -19.79
N ASN A 80 12.74 15.78 -20.21
CA ASN A 80 11.84 14.73 -20.70
C ASN A 80 11.48 13.77 -19.56
N ALA A 81 10.86 14.30 -18.51
CA ALA A 81 10.13 13.45 -17.58
C ALA A 81 8.89 12.90 -18.32
N GLN A 82 8.79 11.59 -18.42
CA GLN A 82 7.52 10.98 -18.84
C GLN A 82 6.46 11.27 -17.77
N GLU A 83 5.20 11.38 -18.22
CA GLU A 83 4.06 11.50 -17.32
C GLU A 83 4.07 10.27 -16.40
N ALA A 84 4.14 10.51 -15.09
CA ALA A 84 4.30 9.46 -14.09
C ALA A 84 3.02 8.63 -13.94
N ALA A 85 3.17 7.34 -13.65
CA ALA A 85 2.10 6.35 -13.67
C ALA A 85 1.81 5.76 -12.28
N SER A 86 2.78 5.81 -11.36
CA SER A 86 2.70 5.16 -10.04
C SER A 86 3.29 6.04 -8.93
N PHE A 87 2.51 6.99 -8.45
CA PHE A 87 3.01 7.95 -7.46
C PHE A 87 3.07 7.37 -6.03
N PHE A 88 4.15 7.70 -5.33
CA PHE A 88 4.21 7.69 -3.87
C PHE A 88 4.43 9.11 -3.34
N HIS A 89 3.91 9.36 -2.15
CA HIS A 89 4.10 10.58 -1.38
C HIS A 89 4.72 10.26 -0.03
N VAL A 90 5.67 11.09 0.38
CA VAL A 90 6.21 11.12 1.74
C VAL A 90 5.74 12.40 2.41
N VAL A 91 4.87 12.28 3.42
CA VAL A 91 4.38 13.42 4.21
C VAL A 91 5.24 13.56 5.46
N LEU A 92 6.11 14.55 5.47
CA LEU A 92 6.94 14.95 6.61
C LEU A 92 6.13 15.83 7.55
N VAL A 93 6.10 15.50 8.84
CA VAL A 93 5.43 16.27 9.89
C VAL A 93 6.49 16.88 10.81
N TYR A 94 6.44 18.20 10.99
CA TYR A 94 7.36 18.95 11.84
C TYR A 94 6.78 19.16 13.26
N PRO A 95 7.61 19.53 14.25
CA PRO A 95 7.16 19.71 15.65
C PRO A 95 6.02 20.71 15.83
N ASP A 96 5.91 21.70 14.95
CA ASP A 96 4.83 22.71 14.95
C ASP A 96 3.54 22.21 14.28
N GLY A 97 3.51 20.94 13.84
CA GLY A 97 2.41 20.32 13.12
C GLY A 97 2.37 20.67 11.63
N THR A 98 3.30 21.50 11.13
CA THR A 98 3.36 21.79 9.70
C THR A 98 3.77 20.56 8.92
N ARG A 99 3.22 20.43 7.70
CA ARG A 99 3.48 19.31 6.80
C ARG A 99 4.27 19.74 5.59
N ARG A 100 5.13 18.86 5.09
CA ARG A 100 5.75 18.95 3.76
C ARG A 100 5.60 17.62 3.05
N VAL A 101 5.47 17.65 1.74
CA VAL A 101 5.20 16.50 0.90
C VAL A 101 6.31 16.36 -0.11
N ILE A 102 6.86 15.16 -0.22
CA ILE A 102 7.70 14.76 -1.34
C ILE A 102 6.87 13.79 -2.17
N GLU A 103 6.88 13.96 -3.49
CA GLU A 103 6.23 13.08 -4.46
C GLU A 103 7.30 12.47 -5.37
N GLY A 104 7.12 11.20 -5.72
CA GLY A 104 7.95 10.50 -6.71
C GLY A 104 7.20 9.30 -7.28
N ASP A 105 7.86 8.57 -8.18
CA ASP A 105 7.40 7.32 -8.79
C ASP A 105 8.45 6.20 -8.56
N ASP A 106 8.09 4.94 -8.81
CA ASP A 106 9.03 3.82 -8.85
C ASP A 106 9.87 3.77 -10.15
N GLN A 107 9.60 4.64 -11.12
CA GLN A 107 10.35 4.74 -12.38
C GLN A 107 11.46 5.79 -12.35
N ASP A 108 12.67 5.44 -12.79
CA ASP A 108 13.83 6.35 -12.83
C ASP A 108 13.67 7.55 -13.78
N SER A 109 12.84 7.43 -14.81
CA SER A 109 12.55 8.48 -15.79
C SER A 109 11.68 9.61 -15.24
N THR A 110 11.16 9.47 -14.03
CA THR A 110 10.26 10.44 -13.40
C THR A 110 11.00 11.32 -12.39
N PRO A 111 10.52 12.55 -12.16
CA PRO A 111 11.13 13.45 -11.20
C PRO A 111 10.65 13.14 -9.78
N VAL A 112 11.51 13.45 -8.81
CA VAL A 112 11.12 13.62 -7.40
C VAL A 112 10.79 15.10 -7.17
N ILE A 113 9.57 15.37 -6.75
CA ILE A 113 9.02 16.72 -6.54
C ILE A 113 8.86 16.94 -5.02
N GLY A 114 9.16 18.13 -4.53
CA GLY A 114 8.97 18.43 -3.11
C GLY A 114 9.03 19.93 -2.89
N SER A 115 10.14 20.44 -2.36
CA SER A 115 10.40 21.88 -2.36
C SER A 115 11.43 22.27 -3.42
N GLY A 116 11.19 23.38 -4.12
CA GLY A 116 12.15 23.92 -5.08
C GLY A 116 12.09 23.22 -6.44
N LYS A 117 13.25 23.04 -7.09
CA LYS A 117 13.33 22.45 -8.43
C LYS A 117 13.15 20.92 -8.36
N PRO A 118 12.51 20.31 -9.37
CA PRO A 118 12.46 18.86 -9.51
C PRO A 118 13.86 18.22 -9.45
N LYS A 119 13.92 17.03 -8.84
CA LYS A 119 15.14 16.23 -8.66
C LYS A 119 15.04 14.94 -9.47
N GLN A 120 16.16 14.34 -9.84
CA GLN A 120 16.21 13.06 -10.54
C GLN A 120 16.45 11.89 -9.57
N GLY A 121 16.28 10.65 -10.05
CA GLY A 121 16.56 9.43 -9.28
C GLY A 121 15.37 8.93 -8.46
N SER A 122 14.17 8.95 -9.05
CA SER A 122 12.95 8.58 -8.32
C SER A 122 12.92 7.12 -7.87
N SER A 123 13.39 6.16 -8.68
CA SER A 123 13.41 4.75 -8.26
C SER A 123 14.41 4.49 -7.14
N GLU A 124 15.60 5.11 -7.22
CA GLU A 124 16.59 5.04 -6.13
C GLU A 124 16.02 5.65 -4.84
N PHE A 125 15.33 6.79 -4.94
CA PHE A 125 14.69 7.43 -3.79
C PHE A 125 13.56 6.56 -3.21
N ALA A 126 12.69 6.00 -4.05
CA ALA A 126 11.64 5.05 -3.64
C ALA A 126 12.24 3.87 -2.86
N SER A 127 13.34 3.29 -3.36
CA SER A 127 14.05 2.20 -2.70
C SER A 127 14.57 2.59 -1.31
N LYS A 128 15.15 3.80 -1.17
CA LYS A 128 15.61 4.34 0.13
C LYS A 128 14.44 4.56 1.09
N VAL A 129 13.35 5.17 0.61
CA VAL A 129 12.11 5.37 1.36
C VAL A 129 11.62 4.05 1.94
N ARG A 130 11.51 3.00 1.11
CA ARG A 130 11.13 1.65 1.56
C ARG A 130 12.08 1.11 2.63
N GLY A 131 13.39 1.26 2.41
CA GLY A 131 14.43 0.84 3.34
C GLY A 131 14.28 1.43 4.74
N HIS A 132 13.98 2.73 4.85
CA HIS A 132 13.79 3.38 6.16
C HIS A 132 12.64 2.78 6.98
N TRP A 133 11.51 2.45 6.33
CA TRP A 133 10.40 1.79 7.03
C TRP A 133 10.76 0.36 7.44
N LEU A 134 11.43 -0.40 6.57
CA LEU A 134 11.87 -1.76 6.90
C LEU A 134 12.85 -1.76 8.09
N ASP A 135 13.83 -0.84 8.09
CA ASP A 135 14.77 -0.66 9.21
C ASP A 135 14.06 -0.35 10.52
N GLN A 136 13.03 0.52 10.49
CA GLN A 136 12.20 0.79 11.67
C GLN A 136 11.48 -0.48 12.16
N ARG A 137 10.92 -1.28 11.25
CA ARG A 137 10.22 -2.52 11.60
C ARG A 137 11.15 -3.57 12.19
N PHE A 138 12.40 -3.64 11.75
CA PHE A 138 13.41 -4.55 12.34
C PHE A 138 13.69 -4.25 13.82
N VAL A 139 13.59 -2.99 14.25
CA VAL A 139 13.87 -2.58 15.64
C VAL A 139 12.62 -2.33 16.47
N THR A 140 11.44 -2.35 15.85
CA THR A 140 10.16 -2.14 16.52
C THR A 140 9.44 -3.45 16.75
N LYS A 141 8.68 -3.55 17.84
CA LYS A 141 7.85 -4.72 18.10
C LYS A 141 6.74 -4.82 17.05
N VAL A 142 6.60 -6.01 16.46
CA VAL A 142 5.49 -6.36 15.59
C VAL A 142 4.16 -6.10 16.33
N PRO A 143 3.20 -5.42 15.70
CA PRO A 143 1.85 -5.19 16.24
C PRO A 143 1.13 -6.49 16.59
N VAL A 144 0.19 -6.43 17.54
CA VAL A 144 -0.61 -7.62 17.91
C VAL A 144 -1.52 -8.01 16.74
N PRO A 145 -1.53 -9.29 16.31
CA PRO A 145 -2.42 -9.76 15.26
C PRO A 145 -3.90 -9.46 15.57
N GLY A 146 -4.65 -8.97 14.57
CA GLY A 146 -6.09 -8.70 14.68
C GLY A 146 -6.49 -7.29 15.14
N GLU A 147 -5.57 -6.47 15.66
CA GLU A 147 -5.88 -5.05 15.88
C GLU A 147 -5.93 -4.28 14.55
N VAL A 148 -5.08 -4.66 13.61
CA VAL A 148 -4.89 -3.95 12.34
C VAL A 148 -5.99 -4.24 11.33
N ILE A 149 -6.53 -5.47 11.28
CA ILE A 149 -7.56 -5.86 10.31
C ILE A 149 -8.79 -4.95 10.37
N ASN A 150 -9.20 -4.53 11.58
CA ASN A 150 -10.34 -3.64 11.76
C ASN A 150 -10.07 -2.22 11.26
N LEU A 151 -8.80 -1.83 11.13
CA LEU A 151 -8.38 -0.50 10.67
C LEU A 151 -8.25 -0.43 9.15
N VAL A 152 -7.89 -1.55 8.50
CA VAL A 152 -7.62 -1.59 7.04
C VAL A 152 -8.74 -2.16 6.20
N ALA A 153 -9.64 -2.95 6.79
CA ALA A 153 -10.59 -3.73 6.00
C ALA A 153 -11.68 -2.84 5.37
N SER A 154 -11.43 -2.47 4.12
CA SER A 154 -12.28 -1.68 3.23
C SER A 154 -12.64 -2.50 1.98
N CYS A 155 -13.80 -2.20 1.38
CA CYS A 155 -14.22 -2.84 0.13
C CYS A 155 -14.67 -1.74 -0.85
N PRO A 156 -14.02 -1.58 -2.02
CA PRO A 156 -12.80 -2.28 -2.42
C PRO A 156 -11.61 -1.89 -1.52
N GLY A 157 -10.68 -2.83 -1.34
CA GLY A 157 -9.42 -2.53 -0.64
C GLY A 157 -8.34 -2.01 -1.58
N PRO A 158 -7.14 -1.69 -1.06
CA PRO A 158 -6.04 -1.21 -1.87
C PRO A 158 -5.54 -2.30 -2.86
N GLU A 159 -5.25 -1.90 -4.10
CA GLU A 159 -4.77 -2.83 -5.14
C GLU A 159 -3.25 -3.04 -5.13
N HIS A 160 -2.52 -2.06 -4.61
CA HIS A 160 -1.06 -2.09 -4.51
C HIS A 160 -0.66 -1.82 -3.06
N ASN A 161 0.58 -2.11 -2.69
CA ASN A 161 1.17 -1.56 -1.47
C ASN A 161 2.53 -0.96 -1.81
N VAL A 162 2.85 0.20 -1.22
CA VAL A 162 4.17 0.82 -1.43
C VAL A 162 5.27 0.02 -0.75
N LEU A 163 4.94 -0.61 0.38
CA LEU A 163 5.78 -1.59 1.05
C LEU A 163 5.22 -3.00 0.79
N ALA A 164 6.01 -3.85 0.14
CA ALA A 164 5.68 -5.26 0.01
C ALA A 164 6.28 -6.01 1.20
N SER A 165 5.44 -6.42 2.16
CA SER A 165 5.85 -7.41 3.15
C SER A 165 5.79 -8.83 2.58
N PRO A 166 6.63 -9.75 3.09
CA PRO A 166 6.56 -11.15 2.72
C PRO A 166 5.17 -11.75 2.94
N ILE A 167 4.77 -12.63 2.04
CA ILE A 167 3.49 -13.36 2.13
C ILE A 167 3.42 -14.24 3.39
N ASP A 168 4.56 -14.74 3.85
CA ASP A 168 4.69 -15.54 5.07
C ASP A 168 4.29 -14.79 6.35
N ASP A 169 4.27 -13.46 6.31
CA ASP A 169 3.89 -12.63 7.45
C ASP A 169 2.36 -12.47 7.58
N VAL A 170 1.56 -12.98 6.65
CA VAL A 170 0.09 -12.87 6.71
C VAL A 170 -0.46 -13.43 8.02
N ASN A 171 -1.36 -12.67 8.65
CA ASN A 171 -1.92 -13.04 9.96
C ASN A 171 -3.44 -12.85 10.07
N ALA A 172 -4.09 -12.25 9.09
CA ALA A 172 -5.52 -12.00 9.02
C ALA A 172 -5.93 -11.76 7.56
N GLY A 173 -7.22 -11.64 7.31
CA GLY A 173 -7.71 -11.21 6.01
C GLY A 173 -9.16 -10.75 6.03
N TRP A 174 -9.64 -10.28 4.89
CA TRP A 174 -11.07 -10.08 4.66
C TRP A 174 -11.42 -10.43 3.23
N MET A 175 -12.68 -10.77 3.00
CA MET A 175 -13.25 -11.01 1.69
C MET A 175 -14.25 -9.90 1.38
N CYS A 176 -14.18 -9.37 0.16
CA CYS A 176 -15.18 -8.48 -0.41
C CYS A 176 -16.02 -9.30 -1.40
N HIS A 177 -17.34 -9.31 -1.23
CA HIS A 177 -18.27 -10.05 -2.11
C HIS A 177 -19.44 -9.16 -2.52
N GLY A 178 -19.68 -9.00 -3.82
CA GLY A 178 -20.78 -8.18 -4.33
C GLY A 178 -20.78 -8.05 -5.85
N LYS A 179 -21.84 -7.43 -6.40
CA LYS A 179 -21.95 -7.21 -7.87
C LYS A 179 -21.53 -5.80 -8.28
N THR A 180 -21.58 -4.86 -7.34
CA THR A 180 -21.26 -3.45 -7.53
C THR A 180 -20.56 -2.94 -6.27
N HIS A 181 -19.84 -1.82 -6.37
CA HIS A 181 -19.24 -1.13 -5.21
C HIS A 181 -20.27 -0.87 -4.10
N ASP A 182 -21.51 -0.50 -4.45
CA ASP A 182 -22.58 -0.21 -3.48
C ASP A 182 -23.17 -1.45 -2.80
N THR A 183 -22.92 -2.64 -3.35
CA THR A 183 -23.49 -3.92 -2.84
C THR A 183 -22.44 -4.83 -2.25
N VAL A 184 -21.19 -4.40 -2.21
CA VAL A 184 -20.09 -5.20 -1.68
C VAL A 184 -20.24 -5.40 -0.17
N LYS A 185 -20.26 -6.66 0.24
CA LYS A 185 -20.26 -7.09 1.64
C LYS A 185 -18.86 -7.50 2.03
N LYS A 186 -18.50 -7.17 3.27
CA LYS A 186 -17.23 -7.56 3.89
C LYS A 186 -17.44 -8.74 4.83
N THR A 187 -16.61 -9.78 4.70
CA THR A 187 -16.50 -10.88 5.66
C THR A 187 -15.06 -10.96 6.18
N ILE A 188 -14.86 -10.98 7.50
CA ILE A 188 -13.52 -11.13 8.07
C ILE A 188 -13.07 -12.60 7.96
N ILE A 189 -11.83 -12.80 7.51
CA ILE A 189 -11.14 -14.09 7.45
C ILE A 189 -10.28 -14.17 8.72
N ASP A 190 -10.46 -15.24 9.51
CA ASP A 190 -9.60 -15.45 10.67
C ASP A 190 -8.15 -15.73 10.25
N GLY A 191 -7.22 -15.56 11.19
CA GLY A 191 -5.80 -15.69 10.92
C GLY A 191 -5.36 -17.11 10.55
N ALA A 192 -6.10 -18.15 10.94
CA ALA A 192 -5.74 -19.53 10.59
C ALA A 192 -6.05 -19.81 9.13
N LEU A 193 -7.23 -19.39 8.64
CA LEU A 193 -7.59 -19.50 7.23
C LEU A 193 -6.72 -18.57 6.36
N ALA A 194 -6.50 -17.31 6.78
CA ALA A 194 -5.67 -16.38 6.03
C ALA A 194 -4.24 -16.91 5.79
N LYS A 195 -3.64 -17.52 6.83
CA LYS A 195 -2.32 -18.17 6.71
C LYS A 195 -2.32 -19.35 5.75
N ARG A 196 -3.33 -20.21 5.81
CA ARG A 196 -3.43 -21.34 4.87
C ARG A 196 -3.57 -20.88 3.42
N ILE A 197 -4.31 -19.78 3.18
CA ILE A 197 -4.39 -19.18 1.84
C ILE A 197 -3.01 -18.65 1.42
N ALA A 198 -2.33 -17.90 2.31
CA ALA A 198 -0.99 -17.37 2.04
C ALA A 198 0.04 -18.47 1.72
N GLU A 199 0.13 -19.50 2.56
CA GLU A 199 1.01 -20.67 2.34
C GLU A 199 0.67 -21.41 1.04
N SER A 200 -0.60 -21.41 0.63
CA SER A 200 -1.07 -22.05 -0.59
C SER A 200 -0.73 -21.26 -1.84
N LEU A 201 -0.53 -19.94 -1.76
CA LEU A 201 -0.27 -19.09 -2.92
C LEU A 201 1.04 -19.49 -3.60
N ASP A 202 2.13 -19.72 -2.85
CA ASP A 202 3.42 -20.08 -3.44
C ASP A 202 3.40 -21.42 -4.17
N ILE A 203 2.56 -22.36 -3.71
CA ILE A 203 2.51 -23.74 -4.24
C ILE A 203 1.55 -23.85 -5.42
N ASN A 204 0.45 -23.10 -5.41
CA ASN A 204 -0.65 -23.25 -6.35
C ASN A 204 -0.82 -22.05 -7.27
N SER A 205 0.26 -21.30 -7.49
CA SER A 205 0.26 -20.15 -8.40
C SER A 205 1.19 -20.33 -9.59
N THR A 206 0.78 -19.76 -10.72
CA THR A 206 1.55 -19.74 -11.96
C THR A 206 1.65 -18.32 -12.50
N PRO A 207 2.81 -17.88 -13.02
CA PRO A 207 2.92 -16.58 -13.67
C PRO A 207 1.94 -16.41 -14.84
N MET A 208 1.46 -15.19 -15.05
CA MET A 208 0.54 -14.80 -16.12
C MET A 208 1.19 -13.76 -17.05
N GLU A 209 0.85 -13.81 -18.33
CA GLU A 209 1.18 -12.74 -19.28
C GLU A 209 0.13 -11.63 -19.19
N GLY A 210 0.32 -10.70 -18.25
CA GLY A 210 -0.61 -9.59 -18.03
C GLY A 210 -1.73 -9.90 -17.04
N GLY A 211 -2.64 -8.94 -16.86
CA GLY A 211 -3.84 -9.10 -16.04
C GLY A 211 -5.03 -9.53 -16.89
N GLU A 212 -5.88 -10.38 -16.32
CA GLU A 212 -7.13 -10.84 -16.94
C GLU A 212 -8.31 -10.00 -16.45
N SER A 213 -9.48 -10.22 -17.07
CA SER A 213 -10.74 -9.65 -16.58
C SER A 213 -11.06 -10.19 -15.19
N VAL A 214 -11.39 -9.30 -14.25
CA VAL A 214 -11.72 -9.66 -12.86
C VAL A 214 -13.15 -9.29 -12.49
N ASN A 215 -13.71 -10.09 -11.58
CA ASN A 215 -14.97 -9.80 -10.90
C ASN A 215 -14.72 -8.85 -9.71
N GLN A 216 -15.82 -8.37 -9.13
CA GLN A 216 -15.79 -7.52 -7.92
C GLN A 216 -15.49 -8.30 -6.62
N ASN A 217 -15.46 -9.64 -6.69
CA ASN A 217 -15.12 -10.47 -5.54
C ASN A 217 -13.60 -10.49 -5.34
N SER A 218 -13.16 -10.24 -4.12
CA SER A 218 -11.74 -10.25 -3.78
C SER A 218 -11.46 -10.80 -2.39
N ILE A 219 -10.26 -11.33 -2.21
CA ILE A 219 -9.69 -11.67 -0.91
C ILE A 219 -8.51 -10.73 -0.66
N HIS A 220 -8.44 -10.16 0.53
CA HIS A 220 -7.34 -9.34 0.99
C HIS A 220 -6.67 -10.06 2.16
N LEU A 221 -5.42 -10.47 1.98
CA LEU A 221 -4.60 -11.08 3.02
C LEU A 221 -3.72 -10.00 3.66
N VAL A 222 -3.66 -9.96 4.98
CA VAL A 222 -3.12 -8.79 5.71
C VAL A 222 -1.94 -9.20 6.58
N THR A 223 -0.88 -8.40 6.51
CA THR A 223 0.29 -8.53 7.39
C THR A 223 0.05 -7.80 8.71
N PRO A 224 0.84 -8.07 9.77
CA PRO A 224 0.75 -7.33 11.03
C PRO A 224 0.87 -5.81 10.92
N TRP A 225 1.38 -5.29 9.79
CA TRP A 225 1.56 -3.87 9.55
C TRP A 225 0.43 -3.23 8.73
N GLY A 226 -0.56 -4.02 8.31
CA GLY A 226 -1.75 -3.53 7.61
C GLY A 226 -1.62 -3.47 6.09
N GLU A 227 -0.51 -3.95 5.53
CA GLU A 227 -0.40 -4.14 4.08
C GLU A 227 -1.28 -5.32 3.65
N SER A 228 -2.01 -5.14 2.55
CA SER A 228 -2.90 -6.18 2.04
C SER A 228 -2.46 -6.75 0.70
N ILE A 229 -2.24 -8.05 0.62
CA ILE A 229 -2.09 -8.76 -0.65
C ILE A 229 -3.50 -8.98 -1.20
N LEU A 230 -3.82 -8.31 -2.31
CA LEU A 230 -5.10 -8.41 -2.99
C LEU A 230 -5.10 -9.58 -3.97
N LEU A 231 -6.09 -10.46 -3.81
CA LEU A 231 -6.43 -11.55 -4.72
C LEU A 231 -7.78 -11.18 -5.37
N GLN A 232 -7.78 -10.90 -6.67
CA GLN A 232 -9.00 -10.57 -7.43
C GLN A 232 -9.56 -11.81 -8.11
N SER A 233 -10.84 -12.10 -7.93
CA SER A 233 -11.49 -13.24 -8.58
C SER A 233 -11.49 -13.04 -10.10
N LEU A 234 -11.09 -14.06 -10.84
CA LEU A 234 -11.09 -14.04 -12.31
C LEU A 234 -12.54 -14.13 -12.84
N ALA A 235 -12.83 -13.39 -13.91
CA ALA A 235 -14.18 -13.31 -14.48
C ALA A 235 -14.55 -14.51 -15.35
N ASP A 236 -13.58 -14.98 -16.15
CA ASP A 236 -13.81 -15.95 -17.22
C ASP A 236 -13.27 -17.36 -16.89
N GLU A 237 -12.68 -17.53 -15.70
CA GLU A 237 -12.05 -18.77 -15.28
C GLU A 237 -11.96 -18.92 -13.76
N ASP A 238 -11.72 -20.13 -13.29
CA ASP A 238 -11.58 -20.42 -11.85
C ASP A 238 -10.29 -19.84 -11.28
N GLY A 239 -10.40 -19.30 -10.07
CA GLY A 239 -9.26 -18.84 -9.27
C GLY A 239 -9.21 -17.33 -9.08
N PHE A 240 -8.02 -16.88 -8.67
CA PHE A 240 -7.73 -15.46 -8.41
C PHE A 240 -6.49 -15.03 -9.17
N GLN A 241 -6.38 -13.75 -9.49
CA GLN A 241 -5.11 -13.14 -9.84
C GLN A 241 -4.59 -12.28 -8.68
N TYR A 242 -3.28 -12.20 -8.54
CA TYR A 242 -2.61 -11.28 -7.61
C TYR A 242 -1.27 -10.82 -8.18
N ARG A 243 -0.72 -9.74 -7.62
CA ARG A 243 0.61 -9.24 -7.99
C ARG A 243 1.68 -9.97 -7.17
N GLY A 244 2.51 -10.77 -7.83
CA GLY A 244 3.73 -11.32 -7.25
C GLY A 244 4.89 -10.31 -7.30
N GLU A 245 6.09 -10.75 -6.91
CA GLU A 245 7.28 -9.87 -6.86
C GLU A 245 7.67 -9.27 -8.22
N SER A 246 7.50 -10.04 -9.30
CA SER A 246 7.99 -9.68 -10.63
C SER A 246 6.95 -9.76 -11.74
N SER A 247 5.78 -10.35 -11.47
CA SER A 247 4.72 -10.55 -12.47
C SER A 247 3.35 -10.71 -11.81
N MET A 248 2.30 -10.66 -12.64
CA MET A 248 0.98 -11.12 -12.22
C MET A 248 0.99 -12.65 -12.10
N MET A 249 0.28 -13.15 -11.09
CA MET A 249 0.22 -14.55 -10.74
C MET A 249 -1.23 -15.00 -10.73
N LYS A 250 -1.50 -16.16 -11.34
CA LYS A 250 -2.77 -16.86 -11.22
C LYS A 250 -2.69 -17.83 -10.07
N TYR A 251 -3.62 -17.75 -9.14
CA TYR A 251 -3.78 -18.65 -8.01
C TYR A 251 -4.99 -19.56 -8.21
N LEU A 252 -4.75 -20.88 -8.22
CA LEU A 252 -5.81 -21.89 -8.20
C LEU A 252 -6.04 -22.36 -6.77
N VAL A 253 -7.24 -22.12 -6.25
CA VAL A 253 -7.58 -22.48 -4.88
C VAL A 253 -7.69 -24.01 -4.75
N PRO A 254 -6.93 -24.66 -3.86
CA PRO A 254 -7.09 -26.07 -3.57
C PRO A 254 -8.51 -26.40 -3.08
N ALA A 255 -9.01 -27.59 -3.41
CA ALA A 255 -10.41 -27.96 -3.13
C ALA A 255 -10.79 -27.98 -1.64
N ASP A 256 -9.83 -28.18 -0.73
CA ASP A 256 -10.08 -28.04 0.70
C ASP A 256 -10.22 -26.58 1.13
N LEU A 257 -9.39 -25.68 0.59
CA LEU A 257 -9.48 -24.24 0.85
C LEU A 257 -10.69 -23.59 0.19
N ALA A 258 -11.08 -24.03 -1.01
CA ALA A 258 -12.26 -23.54 -1.70
C ALA A 258 -13.51 -23.69 -0.83
N ARG A 259 -13.69 -24.85 -0.19
CA ARG A 259 -14.82 -25.09 0.73
C ARG A 259 -14.82 -24.17 1.95
N ASP A 260 -13.65 -23.87 2.50
CA ASP A 260 -13.53 -22.97 3.65
C ASP A 260 -13.81 -21.51 3.25
N ILE A 261 -13.38 -21.10 2.04
CA ILE A 261 -13.67 -19.78 1.48
C ILE A 261 -15.16 -19.65 1.12
N ASP A 262 -15.75 -20.65 0.47
CA ASP A 262 -17.18 -20.67 0.12
C ASP A 262 -18.07 -20.55 1.37
N ALA A 263 -17.64 -21.15 2.49
CA ALA A 263 -18.34 -21.04 3.77
C ALA A 263 -18.35 -19.61 4.36
N LEU A 264 -17.49 -18.71 3.88
CA LEU A 264 -17.48 -17.29 4.24
C LEU A 264 -18.45 -16.46 3.40
N GLU A 265 -18.94 -16.99 2.28
CA GLU A 265 -19.90 -16.27 1.45
C GLU A 265 -21.22 -16.11 2.24
N PRO A 266 -21.71 -14.88 2.40
CA PRO A 266 -22.98 -14.67 3.09
C PRO A 266 -24.07 -15.38 2.30
N ASN A 267 -24.77 -16.33 2.94
CA ASN A 267 -25.91 -17.03 2.35
C ASN A 267 -26.78 -16.04 1.56
N ALA A 268 -26.85 -16.26 0.23
CA ALA A 268 -27.53 -15.37 -0.70
C ALA A 268 -29.03 -15.21 -0.40
#